data_AF-A0AAD9MKV0-F1
#
_entry.id   AF-A0AAD9MKV0-F1
#
_cell.length_a   1.000
_cell.length_b   1.000
_cell.length_c   1.000
_cell.angle_alpha   90.00
_cell.angle_beta   90.00
_cell.angle_gamma   90.00
#
_symmetry.space_group_name_H-M   'P 1'
#
loop_
_entity.id
_entity.type
_entity.pdbx_description
1 polymer ?
#
loop_
_entity_poly.entity_id
_entity_poly.type
_entity_poly.pdbx_seq_one_letter_code
_entity_poly.pdbx_strand_id
1 'polypeptide(L)'
;MAVDTTNCTVVALDDKGERVLATGDAALRVNGGGQGPVSAEWMIPKALWIKENEPAVFEKARWICEYQGGIDAQIAMVGLGAVRAGDMALIMGSSHLHLAVAPNPSLHGPGMFGAYRDALGPGLHVAEGGQTSTGSAVRWLHSLLGEPGYAVLDAEAAAVPPGCEGLASLDHFQGCRTPHTDAASRGAFVGLSLRHGRAHLHRALLESVCFGTALVLETMRGNGVAPGRIVCAGGPTKSRFWLQMHADIIGLPLQLTKCARGVN
;
A
#
# COMPACT_ATOMS: atom_id res chain seq x y z
N MET A 1 -25.80 6.54 14.89
CA MET A 1 -24.85 5.63 14.22
C MET A 1 -24.11 6.50 13.23
N ALA A 2 -22.79 6.60 13.33
CA ALA A 2 -21.97 7.28 12.31
C ALA A 2 -21.69 6.26 11.21
N VAL A 3 -21.86 6.66 9.94
CA VAL A 3 -21.59 5.80 8.79
C VAL A 3 -20.34 6.35 8.10
N ASP A 4 -19.31 5.52 8.01
CA ASP A 4 -18.09 5.82 7.27
C ASP A 4 -18.37 5.63 5.77
N THR A 5 -18.08 6.66 4.97
CA THR A 5 -18.35 6.70 3.52
C THR A 5 -17.07 6.61 2.68
N THR A 6 -15.92 6.35 3.31
CA THR A 6 -14.59 6.40 2.67
C THR A 6 -14.40 5.37 1.55
N ASN A 7 -15.28 4.36 1.43
CA ASN A 7 -15.18 3.27 0.44
C ASN A 7 -16.30 3.21 -0.61
N CYS A 8 -17.15 4.23 -0.74
CA CYS A 8 -18.07 4.26 -1.88
C CYS A 8 -17.25 4.54 -3.16
N THR A 9 -17.13 3.55 -4.05
CA THR A 9 -16.37 3.67 -5.29
C THR A 9 -16.79 4.93 -6.06
N VAL A 10 -15.83 5.83 -6.30
CA VAL A 10 -16.02 7.12 -7.00
C VAL A 10 -16.86 6.95 -8.28
N VAL A 11 -16.59 5.88 -9.04
CA VAL A 11 -17.27 5.54 -10.30
C VAL A 11 -18.77 5.22 -10.12
N ALA A 12 -19.19 4.69 -8.96
CA ALA A 12 -20.60 4.35 -8.69
C ALA A 12 -21.45 5.55 -8.21
N LEU A 13 -20.82 6.72 -8.05
CA LEU A 13 -21.42 7.93 -7.52
C LEU A 13 -21.55 9.05 -8.56
N ASP A 14 -20.97 8.92 -9.76
CA ASP A 14 -20.97 9.99 -10.78
C ASP A 14 -22.39 10.42 -11.19
N ASP A 15 -23.30 9.47 -11.45
CA ASP A 15 -24.72 9.77 -11.73
C ASP A 15 -25.40 10.53 -10.58
N LYS A 16 -25.01 10.25 -9.33
CA LYS A 16 -25.54 10.96 -8.16
C LYS A 16 -24.98 12.38 -8.08
N GLY A 17 -23.72 12.59 -8.47
CA GLY A 17 -23.12 13.92 -8.61
C GLY A 17 -23.88 14.80 -9.60
N GLU A 18 -24.21 14.25 -10.78
CA GLU A 18 -25.02 14.96 -11.79
C GLU A 18 -26.41 15.29 -11.29
N ARG A 19 -27.09 14.35 -10.63
CA ARG A 19 -28.41 14.56 -10.02
C ARG A 19 -28.39 15.65 -8.95
N VAL A 20 -27.32 15.72 -8.15
CA VAL A 20 -27.13 16.77 -7.14
C VAL A 20 -26.90 18.12 -7.80
N LEU A 21 -26.05 18.19 -8.83
CA LEU A 21 -25.81 19.42 -9.59
C LEU A 21 -27.11 19.96 -10.23
N ALA A 22 -27.92 19.07 -10.79
CA ALA A 22 -29.18 19.42 -11.46
C ALA A 22 -30.23 20.06 -10.53
N THR A 23 -30.07 19.95 -9.20
CA THR A 23 -30.98 20.61 -8.24
C THR A 23 -30.88 22.13 -8.29
N GLY A 24 -29.74 22.69 -8.70
CA GLY A 24 -29.47 24.14 -8.66
C GLY A 24 -29.50 24.73 -7.24
N ASP A 25 -29.37 23.88 -6.21
CA ASP A 25 -29.48 24.32 -4.82
C ASP A 25 -28.38 25.34 -4.45
N ALA A 26 -28.74 26.37 -3.70
CA ALA A 26 -27.80 27.40 -3.26
C ALA A 26 -26.62 26.84 -2.44
N ALA A 27 -26.80 25.68 -1.79
CA ALA A 27 -25.74 24.97 -1.08
C ALA A 27 -24.63 24.49 -2.02
N LEU A 28 -24.88 24.29 -3.32
CA LEU A 28 -23.87 23.89 -4.29
C LEU A 28 -22.70 24.88 -4.37
N ARG A 29 -22.84 26.12 -3.89
CA ARG A 29 -21.74 27.09 -3.80
C ARG A 29 -20.51 26.55 -3.05
N VAL A 30 -20.67 25.59 -2.14
CA VAL A 30 -19.56 25.00 -1.38
C VAL A 30 -18.87 23.83 -2.11
N ASN A 31 -19.37 23.43 -3.29
CA ASN A 31 -18.83 22.35 -4.10
C ASN A 31 -18.70 22.80 -5.57
N GLY A 32 -17.46 22.91 -6.09
CA GLY A 32 -17.24 23.38 -7.46
C GLY A 32 -17.79 24.79 -7.74
N GLY A 33 -17.92 25.64 -6.71
CA GLY A 33 -18.45 27.00 -6.85
C GLY A 33 -19.91 27.07 -7.34
N GLY A 34 -20.68 25.99 -7.20
CA GLY A 34 -22.04 25.89 -7.72
C GLY A 34 -22.14 25.58 -9.22
N GLN A 35 -21.00 25.40 -9.90
CA GLN A 35 -20.94 25.12 -11.35
C GLN A 35 -20.58 23.66 -11.64
N GLY A 36 -20.20 22.90 -10.61
CA GLY A 36 -19.76 21.51 -10.73
C GLY A 36 -18.36 21.36 -11.34
N PRO A 37 -17.95 20.11 -11.64
CA PRO A 37 -18.67 18.88 -11.34
C PRO A 37 -18.83 18.70 -9.82
N VAL A 38 -19.96 18.10 -9.41
CA VAL A 38 -20.13 17.74 -8.00
C VAL A 38 -19.26 16.53 -7.70
N SER A 39 -18.26 16.73 -6.85
CA SER A 39 -17.37 15.63 -6.46
C SER A 39 -18.16 14.46 -5.88
N ALA A 40 -17.98 13.27 -6.42
CA ALA A 40 -18.46 12.02 -5.85
C ALA A 40 -17.98 11.80 -4.40
N GLU A 41 -16.86 12.44 -4.02
CA GLU A 41 -16.34 12.40 -2.66
C GLU A 41 -17.15 13.23 -1.66
N TRP A 42 -18.07 14.07 -2.12
CA TRP A 42 -18.89 14.93 -1.26
C TRP A 42 -19.98 14.14 -0.53
N MET A 43 -20.37 14.60 0.66
CA MET A 43 -21.37 13.95 1.50
C MET A 43 -22.71 13.67 0.81
N ILE A 44 -23.19 14.54 -0.07
CA ILE A 44 -24.55 14.42 -0.62
C ILE A 44 -24.66 13.23 -1.58
N PRO A 45 -23.79 13.07 -2.60
CA PRO A 45 -23.75 11.83 -3.40
C PRO A 45 -23.63 10.55 -2.57
N LYS A 46 -22.80 10.56 -1.51
CA LYS A 46 -22.62 9.40 -0.61
C LYS A 46 -23.87 9.09 0.22
N ALA A 47 -24.53 10.11 0.76
CA ALA A 47 -25.78 9.95 1.49
C ALA A 47 -26.91 9.42 0.59
N LEU A 48 -26.98 9.89 -0.66
CA LEU A 48 -27.90 9.36 -1.67
C LEU A 48 -27.61 7.89 -1.97
N TRP A 49 -26.33 7.50 -2.08
CA TRP A 49 -25.96 6.11 -2.27
C TRP A 49 -26.41 5.24 -1.10
N ILE A 50 -26.17 5.65 0.15
CA ILE A 50 -26.63 4.92 1.34
C ILE A 50 -28.16 4.81 1.34
N LYS A 51 -28.88 5.89 1.00
CA LYS A 51 -30.33 5.86 0.89
C LYS A 51 -30.84 4.83 -0.12
N GLU A 52 -30.17 4.72 -1.26
CA GLU A 52 -30.58 3.86 -2.37
C GLU A 52 -30.16 2.40 -2.17
N ASN A 53 -28.98 2.15 -1.59
CA ASN A 53 -28.37 0.81 -1.51
C ASN A 53 -28.46 0.20 -0.11
N GLU A 54 -28.52 1.03 0.94
CA GLU A 54 -28.64 0.61 2.35
C GLU A 54 -29.78 1.38 3.07
N PRO A 55 -31.03 1.33 2.57
CA PRO A 55 -32.13 2.16 3.07
C PRO A 55 -32.39 1.99 4.57
N ALA A 56 -32.24 0.78 5.10
CA ALA A 56 -32.41 0.51 6.52
C ALA A 56 -31.35 1.20 7.41
N VAL A 57 -30.15 1.43 6.88
CA VAL A 57 -29.09 2.20 7.56
C VAL A 57 -29.43 3.69 7.49
N PHE A 58 -29.84 4.16 6.32
CA PHE A 58 -30.26 5.55 6.12
C PHE A 58 -31.42 5.95 7.05
N GLU A 59 -32.48 5.15 7.12
CA GLU A 59 -33.67 5.42 7.94
C GLU A 59 -33.38 5.41 9.44
N LYS A 60 -32.43 4.59 9.89
CA LYS A 60 -31.99 4.56 11.30
C LYS A 60 -31.04 5.70 11.64
N ALA A 61 -30.45 6.38 10.65
CA ALA A 61 -29.51 7.45 10.88
C ALA A 61 -30.23 8.74 11.27
N ARG A 62 -30.05 9.18 12.52
CA ARG A 62 -30.47 10.53 12.96
C ARG A 62 -29.61 11.64 12.34
N TRP A 63 -28.34 11.34 12.08
CA TRP A 63 -27.36 12.24 11.52
C TRP A 63 -26.49 11.50 10.51
N ILE A 64 -26.19 12.14 9.40
CA ILE A 64 -25.15 11.73 8.45
C ILE A 64 -24.07 12.80 8.54
N CYS A 65 -22.88 12.39 8.96
CA CYS A 65 -21.77 13.29 9.22
C CYS A 65 -20.65 12.99 8.23
N GLU A 66 -20.06 14.04 7.69
CA GLU A 66 -18.81 13.98 6.93
C GLU A 66 -17.67 14.43 7.84
N TYR A 67 -16.58 13.69 7.82
CA TYR A 67 -15.37 14.01 8.54
C TYR A 67 -14.25 14.22 7.53
N GLN A 68 -13.27 15.07 7.86
CA GLN A 68 -12.05 15.09 7.08
C GLN A 68 -11.39 13.71 7.14
N GLY A 69 -11.17 13.12 5.97
CA GLY A 69 -10.36 11.92 5.83
C GLY A 69 -8.87 12.23 6.01
N GLY A 70 -8.04 11.25 5.72
CA GLY A 70 -6.59 11.43 5.64
C GLY A 70 -6.05 10.72 4.41
N ILE A 71 -4.74 10.87 4.17
CA ILE A 71 -4.05 10.09 3.14
C ILE A 71 -4.22 8.61 3.49
N ASP A 72 -4.70 7.82 2.54
CA ASP A 72 -5.08 6.41 2.71
C ASP A 72 -4.02 5.59 3.46
N ALA A 73 -2.75 5.75 3.09
CA ALA A 73 -1.64 5.02 3.66
C ALA A 73 -1.34 5.44 5.11
N GLN A 74 -1.57 6.70 5.46
CA GLN A 74 -1.45 7.22 6.83
C GLN A 74 -2.61 6.72 7.71
N ILE A 75 -3.83 6.71 7.18
CA ILE A 75 -4.99 6.13 7.87
C ILE A 75 -4.79 4.61 8.06
N ALA A 76 -4.18 3.92 7.09
CA ALA A 76 -3.81 2.53 7.24
C ALA A 76 -2.80 2.32 8.39
N MET A 77 -1.84 3.23 8.63
CA MET A 77 -0.98 3.16 9.82
C MET A 77 -1.80 3.19 11.12
N VAL A 78 -2.79 4.08 11.20
CA VAL A 78 -3.71 4.18 12.35
C VAL A 78 -4.49 2.88 12.53
N GLY A 79 -5.07 2.34 11.45
CA GLY A 79 -5.82 1.08 11.46
C GLY A 79 -4.96 -0.14 11.87
N LEU A 80 -3.67 -0.12 11.55
CA LEU A 80 -2.70 -1.13 11.98
C LEU A 80 -2.15 -0.90 13.39
N GLY A 81 -2.47 0.24 14.00
CA GLY A 81 -1.92 0.68 15.28
C GLY A 81 -0.41 0.95 15.21
N ALA A 82 0.13 1.24 14.03
CA ALA A 82 1.54 1.61 13.80
C ALA A 82 1.73 3.12 13.97
N VAL A 83 1.51 3.61 15.20
CA VAL A 83 1.40 5.04 15.54
C VAL A 83 2.33 5.47 16.67
N ARG A 84 3.31 4.63 17.03
CA ARG A 84 4.31 4.93 18.06
C ARG A 84 5.70 5.08 17.45
N ALA A 85 6.57 5.86 18.09
CA ALA A 85 7.96 5.95 17.69
C ALA A 85 8.59 4.55 17.60
N GLY A 86 9.30 4.27 16.50
CA GLY A 86 9.86 2.95 16.20
C GLY A 86 8.90 1.98 15.50
N ASP A 87 7.62 2.36 15.30
CA ASP A 87 6.70 1.60 14.46
C ASP A 87 6.91 1.91 12.97
N MET A 88 6.69 0.89 12.14
CA MET A 88 6.50 1.01 10.71
C MET A 88 5.27 0.21 10.27
N ALA A 89 4.47 0.79 9.39
CA ALA A 89 3.55 0.05 8.55
C ALA A 89 4.25 -0.33 7.24
N LEU A 90 4.27 -1.63 6.93
CA LEU A 90 4.67 -2.16 5.63
C LEU A 90 3.41 -2.54 4.85
N ILE A 91 2.95 -1.64 3.99
CA ILE A 91 1.75 -1.85 3.18
C ILE A 91 2.18 -2.51 1.87
N MET A 92 1.75 -3.76 1.69
CA MET A 92 2.18 -4.66 0.62
C MET A 92 1.05 -4.81 -0.40
N GLY A 93 1.30 -4.50 -1.66
CA GLY A 93 0.31 -4.56 -2.73
C GLY A 93 0.94 -4.68 -4.11
N SER A 94 0.36 -4.01 -5.10
CA SER A 94 1.01 -3.82 -6.41
C SER A 94 2.40 -3.19 -6.24
N SER A 95 2.50 -2.21 -5.34
CA SER A 95 3.70 -1.59 -4.80
C SER A 95 3.87 -1.94 -3.31
N HIS A 96 5.05 -1.68 -2.75
CA HIS A 96 5.23 -1.64 -1.29
C HIS A 96 5.43 -0.19 -0.83
N LEU A 97 4.82 0.14 0.30
CA LEU A 97 5.04 1.38 1.04
C LEU A 97 5.58 1.07 2.42
N HIS A 98 6.65 1.79 2.77
CA HIS A 98 7.35 1.70 4.04
C HIS A 98 7.09 3.00 4.78
N LEU A 99 6.14 3.01 5.71
CA LEU A 99 5.76 4.21 6.45
C LEU A 99 6.20 4.07 7.90
N ALA A 100 7.20 4.84 8.30
CA ALA A 100 7.77 4.80 9.63
C ALA A 100 7.38 6.04 10.43
N VAL A 101 7.05 5.85 11.71
CA VAL A 101 6.89 7.00 12.62
C VAL A 101 8.25 7.62 12.87
N ALA A 102 8.46 8.82 12.34
CA ALA A 102 9.70 9.54 12.38
C ALA A 102 9.90 10.28 13.72
N PRO A 103 11.12 10.29 14.29
CA PRO A 103 11.40 10.94 15.56
C PRO A 103 11.29 12.47 15.51
N ASN A 104 11.47 13.08 14.34
CA ASN A 104 11.33 14.52 14.13
C ASN A 104 10.94 14.81 12.66
N PRO A 105 10.40 16.00 12.37
CA PRO A 105 9.90 16.35 11.03
C PRO A 105 10.97 16.93 10.12
N SER A 106 12.19 17.15 10.62
CA SER A 106 13.28 17.80 9.88
C SER A 106 14.18 16.79 9.18
N LEU A 107 13.76 15.52 9.10
CA LEU A 107 14.51 14.47 8.45
C LEU A 107 14.47 14.64 6.93
N HIS A 108 15.65 14.74 6.33
CA HIS A 108 15.86 14.82 4.90
C HIS A 108 17.22 14.24 4.57
N GLY A 109 17.34 13.59 3.41
CA GLY A 109 18.60 13.11 2.89
C GLY A 109 18.42 12.28 1.62
N PRO A 110 19.53 11.96 0.94
CA PRO A 110 19.48 11.23 -0.32
C PRO A 110 18.71 9.91 -0.19
N GLY A 111 17.80 9.68 -1.14
CA GLY A 111 17.01 8.46 -1.22
C GLY A 111 15.86 8.33 -0.24
N MET A 112 15.51 9.38 0.52
CA MET A 112 14.29 9.42 1.33
C MET A 112 13.45 10.66 0.96
N PHE A 113 12.13 10.53 0.91
CA PHE A 113 11.22 11.62 0.56
C PHE A 113 11.06 12.70 1.66
N GLY A 114 11.76 12.54 2.79
CA GLY A 114 11.65 13.38 3.98
C GLY A 114 10.51 12.96 4.91
N ALA A 115 10.40 13.62 6.07
CA ALA A 115 9.33 13.36 7.03
C ALA A 115 8.15 14.31 6.85
N TYR A 116 6.95 13.75 6.70
CA TYR A 116 5.69 14.47 6.75
C TYR A 116 5.38 14.88 8.19
N ARG A 117 5.31 16.19 8.44
CA ARG A 117 4.98 16.76 9.75
C ARG A 117 3.53 16.45 10.13
N ASP A 118 3.33 16.12 11.42
CA ASP A 118 2.03 15.85 12.06
C ASP A 118 1.07 14.94 11.26
N ALA A 119 1.61 14.03 10.45
CA ALA A 119 0.87 13.21 9.50
C ALA A 119 -0.13 12.25 10.15
N LEU A 120 0.12 11.80 11.38
CA LEU A 120 -0.80 10.95 12.14
C LEU A 120 -1.49 11.69 13.30
N GLY A 121 -1.19 12.97 13.45
CA GLY A 121 -1.61 13.81 14.58
C GLY A 121 -0.46 14.67 15.13
N PRO A 122 -0.76 15.59 16.06
CA PRO A 122 0.24 16.50 16.62
C PRO A 122 1.46 15.77 17.20
N GLY A 123 2.64 16.09 16.69
CA GLY A 123 3.92 15.50 17.10
C GLY A 123 4.23 14.13 16.47
N LEU A 124 3.35 13.57 15.64
CA LEU A 124 3.55 12.27 14.99
C LEU A 124 3.90 12.46 13.51
N HIS A 125 5.19 12.43 13.23
CA HIS A 125 5.74 12.59 11.89
C HIS A 125 5.88 11.24 11.20
N VAL A 126 5.83 11.22 9.87
CA VAL A 126 5.96 9.98 9.09
C VAL A 126 7.03 10.13 8.03
N ALA A 127 8.01 9.23 8.03
CA ALA A 127 8.94 9.07 6.92
C ALA A 127 8.42 7.98 5.97
N GLU A 128 8.54 8.22 4.68
CA GLU A 128 8.06 7.31 3.62
C GLU A 128 9.21 6.82 2.75
N GLY A 129 9.17 5.51 2.47
CA GLY A 129 9.88 4.88 1.37
C GLY A 129 8.93 4.02 0.55
N GLY A 130 9.36 3.62 -0.64
CA GLY A 130 8.55 2.70 -1.41
C GLY A 130 9.26 2.01 -2.58
N GLN A 131 8.72 0.85 -2.93
CA GLN A 131 9.10 0.06 -4.11
C GLN A 131 7.94 0.07 -5.11
N THR A 132 8.21 0.41 -6.37
CA THR A 132 7.15 0.76 -7.34
C THR A 132 6.39 -0.46 -7.87
N SER A 133 7.11 -1.55 -8.18
CA SER A 133 6.58 -2.69 -8.91
C SER A 133 6.90 -4.01 -8.20
N THR A 134 6.13 -4.32 -7.17
CA THR A 134 6.35 -5.49 -6.31
C THR A 134 5.34 -6.59 -6.63
N GLY A 135 4.15 -6.58 -6.04
CA GLY A 135 3.07 -7.49 -6.43
C GLY A 135 2.65 -7.35 -7.90
N SER A 136 2.83 -6.18 -8.53
CA SER A 136 2.60 -6.04 -9.97
C SER A 136 3.62 -6.80 -10.81
N ALA A 137 4.91 -6.82 -10.40
CA ALA A 137 5.94 -7.61 -11.07
C ALA A 137 5.70 -9.12 -10.86
N VAL A 138 5.29 -9.54 -9.66
CA VAL A 138 4.91 -10.94 -9.40
C VAL A 138 3.73 -11.35 -10.26
N ARG A 139 2.68 -10.51 -10.33
CA ARG A 139 1.52 -10.75 -11.20
C ARG A 139 1.90 -10.83 -12.69
N TRP A 140 2.82 -9.98 -13.13
CA TRP A 140 3.34 -10.02 -14.50
C TRP A 140 4.10 -11.32 -14.77
N LEU A 141 4.94 -11.78 -13.86
CA LEU A 141 5.64 -13.06 -14.03
C LEU A 141 4.64 -14.23 -14.06
N HIS A 142 3.65 -14.20 -13.18
CA HIS A 142 2.58 -15.20 -13.14
C HIS A 142 1.82 -15.31 -14.47
N SER A 143 1.48 -14.18 -15.09
CA SER A 143 0.77 -14.20 -16.38
C SER A 143 1.64 -14.78 -17.50
N LEU A 144 2.95 -14.50 -17.50
CA LEU A 144 3.90 -15.11 -18.44
C LEU A 144 4.03 -16.63 -18.25
N LEU A 145 3.83 -17.12 -17.02
CA LEU A 145 3.93 -18.54 -16.67
C LEU A 145 2.60 -19.31 -16.85
N GLY A 146 1.56 -18.66 -17.39
CA GLY A 146 0.26 -19.29 -17.64
C GLY A 146 -0.63 -19.40 -16.40
N GLU A 147 -0.50 -18.48 -15.43
CA GLU A 147 -1.36 -18.38 -14.24
C GLU A 147 -1.47 -19.66 -13.39
N PRO A 148 -0.34 -20.29 -12.98
CA PRO A 148 -0.36 -21.55 -12.21
C PRO A 148 -0.93 -21.42 -10.79
N GLY A 149 -1.19 -20.20 -10.32
CA GLY A 149 -1.66 -19.90 -8.96
C GLY A 149 -0.53 -19.64 -7.96
N TYR A 150 -0.74 -18.66 -7.05
CA TYR A 150 0.25 -18.23 -6.04
C TYR A 150 0.70 -19.34 -5.10
N ALA A 151 -0.24 -20.13 -4.56
CA ALA A 151 0.13 -21.21 -3.64
C ALA A 151 0.98 -22.30 -4.30
N VAL A 152 0.78 -22.56 -5.60
CA VAL A 152 1.57 -23.55 -6.35
C VAL A 152 2.99 -23.04 -6.57
N LEU A 153 3.14 -21.81 -7.08
CA LEU A 153 4.47 -21.25 -7.30
C LEU A 153 5.24 -21.02 -5.99
N ASP A 154 4.56 -20.64 -4.91
CA ASP A 154 5.19 -20.55 -3.58
C ASP A 154 5.70 -21.91 -3.10
N ALA A 155 4.93 -22.99 -3.30
CA ALA A 155 5.34 -24.34 -2.91
C ALA A 155 6.54 -24.83 -3.74
N GLU A 156 6.56 -24.56 -5.05
CA GLU A 156 7.70 -24.90 -5.91
C GLU A 156 8.94 -24.08 -5.56
N ALA A 157 8.78 -22.77 -5.34
CA ALA A 157 9.85 -21.87 -4.92
C ALA A 157 10.43 -22.25 -3.54
N ALA A 158 9.62 -22.79 -2.64
CA ALA A 158 10.10 -23.27 -1.34
C ALA A 158 11.09 -24.43 -1.45
N ALA A 159 11.06 -25.22 -2.54
CA ALA A 159 12.02 -26.29 -2.80
C ALA A 159 13.35 -25.79 -3.38
N VAL A 160 13.40 -24.56 -3.91
CA VAL A 160 14.64 -23.92 -4.37
C VAL A 160 15.39 -23.38 -3.15
N PRO A 161 16.73 -23.54 -3.03
CA PRO A 161 17.46 -23.01 -1.89
C PRO A 161 17.49 -21.47 -1.86
N PRO A 162 17.63 -20.83 -0.67
CA PRO A 162 17.88 -19.40 -0.57
C PRO A 162 19.05 -18.92 -1.43
N GLY A 163 18.92 -17.74 -2.04
CA GLY A 163 19.90 -17.22 -3.01
C GLY A 163 19.77 -17.83 -4.40
N CYS A 164 18.73 -18.65 -4.60
CA CYS A 164 18.23 -19.12 -5.88
C CYS A 164 19.30 -19.67 -6.84
N GLU A 165 20.28 -20.39 -6.28
CA GLU A 165 21.41 -20.99 -7.02
C GLU A 165 22.16 -19.97 -7.89
N GLY A 166 22.27 -18.73 -7.43
CA GLY A 166 22.97 -17.64 -8.12
C GLY A 166 22.12 -16.88 -9.14
N LEU A 167 20.83 -17.20 -9.27
CA LEU A 167 19.88 -16.36 -10.00
C LEU A 167 19.48 -15.18 -9.13
N ALA A 168 19.69 -13.96 -9.63
CA ALA A 168 19.23 -12.74 -8.98
C ALA A 168 18.18 -12.03 -9.85
N SER A 169 17.30 -11.26 -9.20
CA SER A 169 16.37 -10.37 -9.87
C SER A 169 16.52 -8.93 -9.36
N LEU A 170 16.15 -7.97 -10.19
CA LEU A 170 15.97 -6.56 -9.85
C LEU A 170 14.48 -6.23 -10.01
N ASP A 171 13.81 -5.74 -8.96
CA ASP A 171 12.36 -5.53 -8.89
C ASP A 171 11.88 -4.21 -9.53
N HIS A 172 12.75 -3.48 -10.22
CA HIS A 172 12.50 -2.13 -10.77
C HIS A 172 11.70 -2.11 -12.10
N PHE A 173 10.77 -3.05 -12.31
CA PHE A 173 10.01 -3.18 -13.56
C PHE A 173 9.25 -1.91 -13.98
N GLN A 174 8.90 -1.02 -13.03
CA GLN A 174 8.32 0.29 -13.28
C GLN A 174 9.16 1.44 -12.72
N GLY A 175 10.49 1.30 -12.73
CA GLY A 175 11.41 2.27 -12.12
C GLY A 175 11.64 2.04 -10.63
N CYS A 176 12.56 2.83 -10.07
CA CYS A 176 12.93 2.80 -8.66
C CYS A 176 12.53 4.11 -7.97
N ARG A 177 11.75 4.01 -6.89
CA ARG A 177 11.45 5.17 -6.02
C ARG A 177 12.54 5.34 -4.98
N THR A 178 12.59 4.46 -3.98
CA THR A 178 13.55 4.51 -2.88
C THR A 178 14.63 3.43 -3.08
N PRO A 179 15.93 3.74 -2.95
CA PRO A 179 16.53 5.05 -2.66
C PRO A 179 16.95 5.84 -3.91
N HIS A 180 16.88 5.26 -5.10
CA HIS A 180 17.58 5.83 -6.27
C HIS A 180 16.79 6.90 -7.03
N THR A 181 15.48 7.00 -6.85
CA THR A 181 14.60 7.95 -7.56
C THR A 181 14.82 7.94 -9.08
N ASP A 182 14.98 6.74 -9.65
CA ASP A 182 15.30 6.52 -11.05
C ASP A 182 14.10 5.90 -11.78
N ALA A 183 13.36 6.75 -12.50
CA ALA A 183 12.23 6.34 -13.32
C ALA A 183 12.64 5.55 -14.58
N ALA A 184 13.91 5.62 -15.00
CA ALA A 184 14.44 4.89 -16.14
C ALA A 184 14.90 3.47 -15.79
N SER A 185 15.10 3.17 -14.50
CA SER A 185 15.46 1.83 -14.02
C SER A 185 14.45 0.77 -14.48
N ARG A 186 14.93 -0.43 -14.81
CA ARG A 186 14.09 -1.54 -15.29
C ARG A 186 14.43 -2.84 -14.58
N GLY A 187 13.46 -3.73 -14.52
CA GLY A 187 13.62 -5.05 -13.94
C GLY A 187 14.57 -5.92 -14.75
N ALA A 188 15.26 -6.84 -14.08
CA ALA A 188 16.22 -7.74 -14.69
C ALA A 188 16.22 -9.10 -13.98
N PHE A 189 16.61 -10.14 -14.71
CA PHE A 189 17.06 -11.41 -14.15
C PHE A 189 18.50 -11.63 -14.61
N VAL A 190 19.40 -11.90 -13.68
CA VAL A 190 20.84 -12.04 -13.94
C VAL A 190 21.32 -13.36 -13.36
N GLY A 191 22.17 -14.07 -14.12
CA GLY A 191 22.70 -15.39 -13.72
C GLY A 191 21.87 -16.57 -14.20
N LEU A 192 21.03 -16.41 -15.24
CA LEU A 192 20.26 -17.50 -15.82
C LEU A 192 21.15 -18.64 -16.37
N SER A 193 20.65 -19.86 -16.23
CA SER A 193 21.22 -21.07 -16.80
C SER A 193 20.09 -22.07 -17.07
N LEU A 194 20.35 -23.13 -17.86
CA LEU A 194 19.32 -24.10 -18.27
C LEU A 194 18.72 -24.93 -17.12
N ARG A 195 19.31 -24.91 -15.91
CA ARG A 195 18.72 -25.53 -14.71
C ARG A 195 17.59 -24.70 -14.10
N HIS A 196 17.54 -23.40 -14.37
CA HIS A 196 16.57 -22.51 -13.74
C HIS A 196 15.20 -22.66 -14.39
N GLY A 197 14.18 -22.88 -13.55
CA GLY A 197 12.79 -22.99 -13.97
C GLY A 197 11.93 -21.87 -13.39
N ARG A 198 10.61 -22.04 -13.53
CA ARG A 198 9.62 -21.07 -13.01
C ARG A 198 9.71 -20.85 -11.49
N ALA A 199 10.05 -21.90 -10.75
CA ALA A 199 10.26 -21.86 -9.31
C ALA A 199 11.41 -20.90 -8.95
N HIS A 200 12.52 -20.97 -9.68
CA HIS A 200 13.66 -20.08 -9.52
C HIS A 200 13.30 -18.64 -9.87
N LEU A 201 12.62 -18.41 -11.00
CA LEU A 201 12.19 -17.07 -11.41
C LEU A 201 11.27 -16.42 -10.36
N HIS A 202 10.30 -17.19 -9.86
CA HIS A 202 9.38 -16.73 -8.81
C HIS A 202 10.15 -16.40 -7.52
N ARG A 203 10.96 -17.34 -7.03
CA ARG A 203 11.75 -17.14 -5.81
C ARG A 203 12.68 -15.94 -5.92
N ALA A 204 13.46 -15.83 -7.00
CA ALA A 204 14.41 -14.74 -7.21
C ALA A 204 13.71 -13.38 -7.24
N LEU A 205 12.51 -13.30 -7.82
CA LEU A 205 11.72 -12.06 -7.82
C LEU A 205 11.21 -11.71 -6.41
N LEU A 206 10.70 -12.69 -5.65
CA LEU A 206 10.27 -12.44 -4.27
C LEU A 206 11.45 -12.05 -3.36
N GLU A 207 12.59 -12.74 -3.46
CA GLU A 207 13.83 -12.40 -2.76
C GLU A 207 14.28 -10.98 -3.13
N SER A 208 14.22 -10.59 -4.42
CA SER A 208 14.55 -9.24 -4.87
C SER A 208 13.70 -8.16 -4.19
N VAL A 209 12.37 -8.37 -4.12
CA VAL A 209 11.49 -7.43 -3.41
C VAL A 209 11.86 -7.33 -1.93
N CYS A 210 12.22 -8.45 -1.30
CA CYS A 210 12.67 -8.47 0.09
C CYS A 210 13.98 -7.70 0.30
N PHE A 211 14.95 -7.87 -0.60
CA PHE A 211 16.19 -7.10 -0.60
C PHE A 211 15.95 -5.61 -0.84
N GLY A 212 15.02 -5.25 -1.75
CA GLY A 212 14.61 -3.86 -1.94
C GLY A 212 14.04 -3.27 -0.65
N THR A 213 13.21 -4.00 0.09
CA THR A 213 12.74 -3.57 1.43
C THR A 213 13.90 -3.41 2.42
N ALA A 214 14.87 -4.32 2.44
CA ALA A 214 16.04 -4.20 3.30
C ALA A 214 16.86 -2.93 2.97
N LEU A 215 17.04 -2.62 1.69
CA LEU A 215 17.72 -1.41 1.22
C LEU A 215 16.96 -0.14 1.61
N VAL A 216 15.62 -0.16 1.55
CA VAL A 216 14.78 0.94 2.05
C VAL A 216 14.99 1.15 3.55
N LEU A 217 14.97 0.06 4.35
CA LEU A 217 15.21 0.14 5.79
C LEU A 217 16.61 0.63 6.13
N GLU A 218 17.64 0.19 5.40
CA GLU A 218 19.00 0.67 5.55
C GLU A 218 19.11 2.16 5.24
N THR A 219 18.48 2.61 4.15
CA THR A 219 18.41 4.03 3.78
C THR A 219 17.73 4.85 4.87
N MET A 220 16.61 4.37 5.40
CA MET A 220 15.91 5.02 6.52
C MET A 220 16.81 5.12 7.76
N ARG A 221 17.50 4.04 8.13
CA ARG A 221 18.41 4.02 9.30
C ARG A 221 19.56 5.01 9.12
N GLY A 222 20.15 5.07 7.93
CA GLY A 222 21.18 6.05 7.59
C GLY A 222 20.72 7.51 7.71
N ASN A 223 19.40 7.74 7.58
CA ASN A 223 18.76 9.05 7.75
C ASN A 223 18.12 9.23 9.14
N GLY A 224 18.46 8.40 10.13
CA GLY A 224 17.98 8.55 11.51
C GLY A 224 16.57 7.99 11.79
N VAL A 225 16.01 7.21 10.87
CA VAL A 225 14.73 6.50 11.06
C VAL A 225 15.01 5.01 11.20
N ALA A 226 14.89 4.48 12.43
CA ALA A 226 15.16 3.08 12.72
C ALA A 226 13.91 2.39 13.31
N PRO A 227 13.02 1.85 12.46
CA PRO A 227 11.86 1.09 12.92
C PRO A 227 12.31 -0.20 13.61
N GLY A 228 11.74 -0.49 14.78
CA GLY A 228 11.92 -1.73 15.54
C GLY A 228 10.71 -2.66 15.53
N ARG A 229 9.53 -2.14 15.13
CA ARG A 229 8.30 -2.93 14.99
C ARG A 229 7.68 -2.71 13.61
N ILE A 230 7.57 -3.76 12.82
CA ILE A 230 6.99 -3.71 11.47
C ILE A 230 5.64 -4.41 11.48
N VAL A 231 4.58 -3.70 11.11
CA VAL A 231 3.22 -4.23 10.98
C VAL A 231 2.86 -4.28 9.50
N CYS A 232 2.54 -5.46 8.99
CA CYS A 232 2.27 -5.67 7.57
C CYS A 232 0.77 -5.67 7.26
N ALA A 233 0.43 -5.19 6.08
CA ALA A 233 -0.93 -5.24 5.54
C ALA A 233 -0.93 -5.51 4.03
N GLY A 234 -2.08 -5.93 3.51
CA GLY A 234 -2.33 -6.03 2.08
C GLY A 234 -2.14 -7.43 1.50
N GLY A 235 -2.31 -7.57 0.18
CA GLY A 235 -2.49 -8.86 -0.50
C GLY A 235 -1.38 -9.90 -0.25
N PRO A 236 -0.09 -9.53 -0.38
CA PRO A 236 1.04 -10.42 -0.10
C PRO A 236 1.06 -11.05 1.29
N THR A 237 0.37 -10.49 2.29
CA THR A 237 0.27 -11.09 3.63
C THR A 237 -0.41 -12.46 3.65
N LYS A 238 -1.07 -12.86 2.55
CA LYS A 238 -1.63 -14.20 2.35
C LYS A 238 -0.55 -15.27 2.13
N SER A 239 0.67 -14.89 1.71
CA SER A 239 1.80 -15.82 1.52
C SER A 239 2.69 -15.84 2.75
N ARG A 240 2.61 -16.93 3.55
CA ARG A 240 3.53 -17.13 4.67
C ARG A 240 4.98 -17.31 4.19
N PHE A 241 5.17 -17.89 3.01
CA PHE A 241 6.48 -18.08 2.39
C PHE A 241 7.16 -16.72 2.14
N TRP A 242 6.45 -15.78 1.51
CA TRP A 242 6.98 -14.46 1.23
C TRP A 242 7.21 -13.62 2.49
N LEU A 243 6.29 -13.66 3.45
CA LEU A 243 6.47 -12.98 4.74
C LEU A 243 7.68 -13.50 5.51
N GLN A 244 7.92 -14.82 5.49
CA GLN A 244 9.10 -15.40 6.14
C GLN A 244 10.39 -14.92 5.46
N MET A 245 10.45 -14.90 4.13
CA MET A 245 11.62 -14.38 3.40
C MET A 245 11.90 -12.91 3.73
N HIS A 246 10.87 -12.06 3.82
CA HIS A 246 11.05 -10.68 4.27
C HIS A 246 11.68 -10.66 5.67
N ALA A 247 11.12 -11.39 6.64
CA ALA A 247 11.62 -11.42 8.02
C ALA A 247 13.08 -11.90 8.09
N ASP A 248 13.42 -12.94 7.33
CA ASP A 248 14.77 -13.51 7.27
C ASP A 248 15.79 -12.51 6.70
N ILE A 249 15.42 -11.81 5.61
CA ILE A 249 16.31 -10.85 4.92
C ILE A 249 16.46 -9.54 5.70
N ILE A 250 15.38 -9.01 6.27
CA ILE A 250 15.43 -7.74 7.01
C ILE A 250 15.95 -7.90 8.45
N GLY A 251 15.96 -9.14 8.96
CA GLY A 251 16.39 -9.47 10.32
C GLY A 251 15.44 -8.97 11.43
N LEU A 252 14.16 -8.73 11.11
CA LEU A 252 13.15 -8.24 12.05
C LEU A 252 11.85 -9.04 11.92
N PRO A 253 11.14 -9.30 13.04
CA PRO A 253 9.85 -9.96 12.98
C PRO A 253 8.80 -9.05 12.31
N LEU A 254 7.97 -9.67 11.47
CA LEU A 254 6.79 -9.03 10.89
C LEU A 254 5.54 -9.34 11.72
N GLN A 255 4.77 -8.30 12.05
CA GLN A 255 3.50 -8.45 12.76
C GLN A 255 2.34 -8.40 11.79
N LEU A 256 1.39 -9.32 11.95
CA LEU A 256 0.11 -9.31 11.24
C LEU A 256 -1.00 -8.96 12.21
N THR A 257 -1.90 -8.05 11.81
CA THR A 257 -3.13 -7.81 12.55
C THR A 257 -4.19 -8.84 12.15
N LYS A 258 -5.19 -9.05 13.02
CA LYS A 258 -6.33 -9.94 12.69
C LYS A 258 -7.05 -9.52 11.41
N CYS A 259 -7.02 -8.22 11.08
CA CYS A 259 -7.66 -7.62 9.91
C CYS A 259 -6.69 -7.32 8.76
N ALA A 260 -5.41 -7.74 8.82
CA ALA A 260 -4.43 -7.46 7.76
C ALA A 260 -4.78 -8.15 6.42
N ARG A 261 -5.64 -9.18 6.48
CA ARG A 261 -6.27 -9.78 5.30
C ARG A 261 -7.33 -8.78 4.80
N GLY A 262 -7.04 -8.08 3.71
CA GLY A 262 -8.03 -7.23 3.04
C GLY A 262 -9.37 -7.95 2.93
N VAL A 263 -10.45 -7.22 3.20
CA VAL A 263 -11.83 -7.73 3.14
C VAL A 263 -12.02 -8.34 1.75
N ASN A 264 -12.29 -9.65 1.69
CA ASN A 264 -12.65 -10.32 0.45
C ASN A 264 -14.06 -9.88 0.03
#